data_AF-A0A8T4PJM0-F1
#
_entry.id   AF-A0A8T4PJM0-F1
#
_cell.length_a   1.000
_cell.length_b   1.000
_cell.length_c   1.000
_cell.angle_alpha   90.00
_cell.angle_beta   90.00
_cell.angle_gamma   90.00
#
_symmetry.space_group_name_H-M   'P 1'
#
loop_
_entity.id
_entity.type
_entity.pdbx_description
1 polymer ?
#
loop_
_entity_poly.entity_id
_entity_poly.type
_entity_poly.pdbx_seq_one_letter_code
_entity_poly.pdbx_strand_id
1 'polypeptide(L)' 'MVQAIVNLGEHEDRLLTIIRGKFGLKNKSEAVNFVIDKYGEELLEPELRPEYKEELLRIDKGKFKRFASIDDLRKEIENV' A
#
# COMPACT_ATOMS: atom_id res chain seq x y z
N MET A 1 20.92 -5.23 -3.96
CA MET A 1 20.10 -6.26 -3.28
C MET A 1 20.56 -6.36 -1.85
N VAL A 2 19.64 -6.27 -0.90
CA VAL A 2 19.90 -6.49 0.52
C VAL A 2 19.56 -7.96 0.82
N GLN A 3 20.33 -8.62 1.69
CA GLN A 3 20.07 -10.00 2.10
C GLN A 3 19.71 -10.04 3.58
N ALA A 4 18.74 -10.88 3.93
CA ALA A 4 18.34 -11.15 5.30
C ALA A 4 18.23 -12.66 5.50
N ILE A 5 18.69 -13.13 6.66
CA ILE A 5 18.47 -14.51 7.11
C ILE A 5 17.27 -14.46 8.06
N VAL A 6 16.25 -15.26 7.77
CA VAL A 6 15.03 -15.35 8.57
C VAL A 6 14.77 -16.81 8.95
N ASN A 7 14.28 -17.03 10.16
CA ASN A 7 13.79 -18.33 10.59
C ASN A 7 12.28 -18.40 10.34
N LEU A 8 11.85 -19.42 9.62
CA LEU A 8 10.43 -19.67 9.32
C LEU A 8 10.00 -20.96 10.01
N GLY A 9 8.79 -20.96 10.55
CA GLY A 9 8.17 -22.19 11.03
C GLY A 9 7.72 -23.07 9.87
N GLU A 10 7.36 -24.32 10.19
CA GLU A 10 6.88 -25.26 9.18
C GLU A 10 5.59 -24.79 8.49
N HIS A 11 4.73 -24.09 9.22
CA HIS A 11 3.47 -23.60 8.67
C HIS A 11 3.72 -22.52 7.63
N GLU A 12 4.56 -21.54 7.95
CA GLU A 12 4.95 -20.44 7.08
C GLU A 12 5.67 -20.97 5.82
N ASP A 13 6.53 -21.97 5.97
CA ASP A 13 7.22 -22.61 4.84
C ASP A 13 6.25 -23.29 3.86
N ARG A 14 5.22 -23.97 4.40
CA ARG A 14 4.16 -24.57 3.59
C ARG A 14 3.34 -23.51 2.86
N LEU A 15 2.99 -22.42 3.52
CA LEU A 15 2.28 -21.29 2.89
C LEU A 15 3.09 -20.69 1.73
N LEU A 16 4.38 -20.41 1.93
CA LEU A 16 5.25 -19.89 0.87
C LEU A 16 5.35 -20.85 -0.32
N THR A 17 5.34 -22.15 -0.07
CA THR A 17 5.35 -23.17 -1.14
C THR A 17 4.07 -23.11 -1.98
N ILE A 18 2.90 -22.94 -1.35
CA ILE A 18 1.61 -22.79 -2.04
C ILE A 18 1.60 -21.50 -2.86
N ILE A 19 2.02 -20.38 -2.26
CA ILE A 19 2.07 -19.05 -2.93
C ILE A 19 3.00 -19.11 -4.14
N ARG A 20 4.20 -19.68 -3.97
CA ARG A 20 5.17 -19.88 -5.06
C ARG A 20 4.53 -20.63 -6.23
N GLY A 21 3.84 -21.74 -5.96
CA GLY A 21 3.15 -22.52 -6.99
C GLY A 21 2.01 -21.76 -7.65
N LYS A 22 1.17 -21.08 -6.87
CA LYS A 22 0.00 -20.34 -7.35
C LYS A 22 0.38 -19.21 -8.31
N PHE A 23 1.47 -18.49 -8.04
CA PHE A 23 1.91 -17.33 -8.82
C PHE A 23 3.07 -17.64 -9.78
N GLY A 24 3.49 -18.91 -9.91
CA GLY A 24 4.56 -19.31 -10.82
C GLY A 24 5.94 -18.75 -10.46
N LEU A 25 6.18 -18.48 -9.18
CA LEU A 25 7.43 -17.90 -8.69
C LEU A 25 8.55 -18.96 -8.67
N LYS A 26 9.79 -18.55 -8.91
CA LYS A 26 10.90 -19.49 -9.11
C LYS A 26 11.42 -20.09 -7.81
N ASN A 27 11.41 -19.31 -6.74
CA ASN A 27 12.00 -19.70 -5.45
C ASN A 27 11.21 -19.12 -4.26
N LYS A 28 11.55 -19.57 -3.05
CA LYS A 28 10.88 -19.13 -1.82
C LYS A 28 11.18 -17.66 -1.49
N SER A 29 12.34 -17.14 -1.88
CA SER A 29 12.67 -15.71 -1.67
C SER A 29 11.76 -14.80 -2.50
N GLU A 30 11.45 -15.17 -3.75
CA GLU A 30 10.47 -14.45 -4.57
C GLU A 30 9.07 -14.50 -3.94
N ALA A 31 8.68 -15.64 -3.34
CA ALA A 31 7.41 -15.75 -2.63
C ALA A 31 7.37 -14.86 -1.37
N VAL A 32 8.47 -14.77 -0.62
CA VAL A 32 8.58 -13.85 0.53
C VAL A 32 8.44 -12.41 0.07
N ASN A 33 9.16 -11.99 -0.97
CA ASN A 33 9.05 -10.64 -1.51
C ASN A 33 7.63 -10.33 -1.98
N PHE A 34 6.99 -11.25 -2.71
CA PHE A 34 5.61 -11.10 -3.15
C PHE A 34 4.63 -10.89 -1.99
N VAL A 35 4.79 -11.65 -0.90
CA VAL A 35 3.95 -11.50 0.31
C VAL A 35 4.21 -10.16 0.99
N ILE A 36 5.47 -9.74 1.11
CA ILE A 36 5.84 -8.44 1.69
C ILE A 36 5.23 -7.30 0.86
N ASP A 37 5.32 -7.36 -0.47
CA ASP A 37 4.76 -6.34 -1.35
C ASP A 37 3.24 -6.26 -1.20
N LYS A 38 2.56 -7.41 -1.19
CA LYS A 38 1.10 -7.47 -1.01
C LYS A 38 0.65 -6.99 0.37
N TYR A 39 1.39 -7.36 1.40
CA TYR A 39 1.11 -6.90 2.75
C TYR A 39 1.44 -5.41 2.90
N GLY A 40 2.46 -4.91 2.21
CA GLY A 40 2.80 -3.48 2.14
C GLY A 40 1.69 -2.67 1.48
N GLU A 41 1.09 -3.15 0.39
CA GLU A 41 -0.08 -2.50 -0.24
C GLU A 41 -1.28 -2.37 0.72
N GLU A 42 -1.46 -3.32 1.63
CA GLU A 42 -2.58 -3.35 2.58
C GLU A 42 -2.30 -2.63 3.91
N LEU A 43 -1.08 -2.78 4.45
CA LEU A 43 -0.70 -2.28 5.77
C LEU A 43 -0.16 -0.84 5.71
N LEU A 44 0.62 -0.53 4.68
CA LEU A 44 1.19 0.80 4.54
C LEU A 44 0.15 1.64 3.78
N GLU A 45 -0.22 2.80 4.35
CA GLU A 45 -0.78 3.86 3.52
C GLU A 45 0.14 4.03 2.31
N PRO A 46 -0.37 4.14 1.07
CA PRO A 46 0.44 4.09 -0.14
C PRO A 46 1.63 5.03 0.02
N GLU A 47 2.80 4.45 0.31
CA GLU A 47 3.94 5.19 0.87
C GLU A 47 4.22 6.37 -0.02
N LEU A 48 3.85 7.61 0.36
CA LEU A 48 4.01 8.87 -0.37
C LEU A 48 4.51 8.63 -1.80
N ARG A 49 3.73 7.87 -2.60
CA ARG A 49 4.27 7.33 -3.85
C ARG A 49 4.70 8.56 -4.63
N PRO A 50 5.78 8.55 -5.41
CA PRO A 50 6.15 9.74 -6.17
C PRO A 50 4.91 10.35 -6.86
N GLU A 51 4.02 9.50 -7.36
CA GLU A 51 2.69 9.87 -7.86
C GLU A 51 1.76 10.52 -6.82
N TYR A 52 1.61 9.95 -5.61
CA TYR A 52 0.79 10.51 -4.53
C TYR A 52 1.35 11.83 -3.99
N LYS A 53 2.69 11.95 -3.90
CA LYS A 53 3.36 13.21 -3.55
C LYS A 53 3.13 14.27 -4.62
N GLU A 54 3.21 13.91 -5.90
CA GLU A 54 2.87 14.81 -7.02
C GLU A 54 1.41 15.24 -6.97
N GLU A 55 0.50 14.32 -6.64
CA GLU A 55 -0.91 14.61 -6.47
C GLU A 55 -1.17 15.56 -5.29
N LEU A 56 -0.53 15.34 -4.14
CA LEU A 56 -0.60 16.24 -2.98
C LEU A 56 -0.05 17.63 -3.32
N LEU A 57 1.09 17.72 -4.03
CA LEU A 57 1.67 18.99 -4.47
C LEU A 57 0.80 19.69 -5.52
N ARG A 58 0.05 18.94 -6.33
CA ARG A 58 -0.94 19.48 -7.27
C ARG A 58 -2.15 20.02 -6.53
N ILE A 59 -2.65 19.29 -5.52
CA ILE A 59 -3.76 19.72 -4.67
C ILE A 59 -3.36 20.98 -3.89
N ASP A 60 -2.14 21.04 -3.34
CA ASP A 60 -1.56 22.19 -2.62
C ASP A 60 -1.50 23.48 -3.48
N LYS A 61 -1.32 23.34 -4.79
CA LYS A 61 -1.35 24.46 -5.74
C LYS A 61 -2.75 24.82 -6.22
N GLY A 62 -3.77 24.06 -5.82
CA GLY A 62 -5.15 24.24 -6.21
C GLY A 62 -5.85 25.41 -5.52
N LYS A 63 -7.09 25.68 -5.92
CA LYS A 63 -7.94 26.67 -5.26
C LYS A 63 -8.61 26.03 -4.05
N PHE A 64 -8.25 26.48 -2.86
CA PHE A 64 -8.90 26.07 -1.62
C PHE A 64 -10.09 26.97 -1.27
N LYS A 65 -11.19 26.36 -0.86
CA LYS A 65 -12.33 27.04 -0.23
C LYS A 65 -12.19 26.85 1.27
N ARG A 66 -12.17 27.96 2.01
CA ARG A 66 -12.21 27.93 3.48
C ARG A 66 -13.65 27.77 3.92
N PHE A 67 -13.88 26.87 4.88
CA PHE A 67 -15.18 26.67 5.51
C PHE A 67 -15.07 27.06 6.98
N ALA A 68 -16.12 27.72 7.48
CA ALA A 68 -16.16 28.16 8.87
C ALA A 68 -16.53 27.01 9.82
N SER A 69 -17.20 25.97 9.31
CA SER A 69 -17.64 24.81 10.07
C SER A 69 -17.65 23.54 9.23
N ILE A 70 -17.65 22.38 9.90
CA ILE A 70 -17.83 21.07 9.26
C ILE A 70 -19.22 20.98 8.59
N ASP A 71 -20.23 21.63 9.15
CA ASP A 71 -21.58 21.65 8.59
C ASP A 71 -21.67 22.42 7.27
N ASP A 72 -20.91 23.50 7.12
CA ASP A 72 -20.82 24.24 5.85
C ASP A 72 -20.11 23.43 4.77
N LEU A 73 -19.10 22.64 5.15
CA LEU A 73 -18.44 21.70 4.24
C LEU A 73 -19.41 20.60 3.80
N ARG A 74 -20.14 19.98 4.74
CA ARG A 74 -21.13 18.92 4.46
C ARG A 74 -22.20 19.39 3.47
N LYS A 75 -22.75 20.59 3.67
CA LYS A 75 -23.73 21.19 2.76
C LYS A 75 -23.22 21.35 1.33
N GLU A 76 -21.93 21.56 1.12
CA GLU A 76 -21.38 21.69 -0.24
C GLU A 76 -21.22 20.31 -0.91
N ILE A 77 -20.74 19.31 -0.17
CA ILE A 77 -20.41 17.98 -0.72
C ILE A 77 -21.63 17.05 -0.84
N GLU A 78 -22.65 17.22 0.01
CA GLU A 78 -23.86 16.36 0.03
C GLU A 78 -24.99 16.89 -0.86
N ASN A 79 -24.87 18.11 -1.41
CA ASN A 79 -25.85 18.70 -2.33
C ASN A 79 -25.51 18.46 -3.83
N VAL A 80 -24.74 17.41 -4.14
CA VAL A 80 -24.45 16.96 -5.52
C VAL A 80 -25.18 15.65 -5.81
#